data_AF-A0A085FR74-F1
#
_entry.id   AF-A0A085FR74-F1
#
_cell.length_a   1.000
_cell.length_b   1.000
_cell.length_c   1.000
_cell.angle_alpha   90.00
_cell.angle_beta   90.00
_cell.angle_gamma   90.00
#
_symmetry.space_group_name_H-M   'P 1'
#
loop_
_entity.id
_entity.type
_entity.pdbx_description
1 polymer ?
#
loop_
_entity_poly.entity_id
_entity_poly.type
_entity_poly.pdbx_seq_one_letter_code
_entity_poly.pdbx_strand_id
1 'polypeptide(L)'
;MKRRSFLILTAAQLLAGAAVAQSSPPSLSVRQAYDGAKAGTLILVDIRTPEEWADTGVPVGAIRLDMEASAFEARLAALRLENPGKTIALICRTANRSSSLQRKLAGRGWRDVVDVRGGLLGNPGDKGWLAEQLPVTAYP
;
A
#
# COMPACT_ATOMS: atom_id res chain seq x y z
N MET A 1 -61.90 14.81 46.32
CA MET A 1 -61.82 14.06 45.03
C MET A 1 -60.53 14.44 44.31
N LYS A 2 -59.81 13.49 43.69
CA LYS A 2 -58.50 13.75 43.03
C LYS A 2 -58.60 13.51 41.50
N ARG A 3 -58.16 14.49 40.70
CA ARG A 3 -57.79 14.38 39.26
C ARG A 3 -56.25 14.35 39.23
N ARG A 4 -55.48 13.36 38.73
CA ARG A 4 -55.53 12.51 37.51
C ARG A 4 -55.62 13.36 36.23
N SER A 5 -54.73 13.32 35.24
CA SER A 5 -53.42 12.66 35.03
C SER A 5 -52.60 13.56 34.04
N PHE A 6 -51.39 13.31 33.54
CA PHE A 6 -50.51 12.14 33.36
C PHE A 6 -49.02 12.57 33.40
N LEU A 7 -48.09 11.61 33.30
CA LEU A 7 -46.72 11.82 32.78
C LEU A 7 -46.53 10.95 31.53
N ILE A 8 -45.88 11.47 30.50
CA ILE A 8 -45.37 10.70 29.35
C ILE A 8 -43.85 10.72 29.42
N LEU A 9 -43.22 9.59 29.74
CA LEU A 9 -41.78 9.41 29.58
C LEU A 9 -41.48 8.90 28.16
N THR A 10 -40.96 9.78 27.29
CA THR A 10 -40.29 9.36 26.05
C THR A 10 -38.83 9.02 26.35
N ALA A 11 -38.51 7.72 26.40
CA ALA A 11 -37.11 7.27 26.50
C ALA A 11 -36.42 7.40 25.13
N ALA A 12 -35.59 8.44 24.96
CA ALA A 12 -34.74 8.57 23.79
C ALA A 12 -33.57 7.58 23.87
N GLN A 13 -33.60 6.49 23.10
CA GLN A 13 -32.47 5.57 23.00
C GLN A 13 -31.36 6.18 22.14
N LEU A 14 -30.24 6.50 22.77
CA LEU A 14 -29.02 6.94 22.10
C LEU A 14 -28.39 5.75 21.35
N LEU A 15 -28.46 5.74 20.02
CA LEU A 15 -27.58 4.89 19.22
C LEU A 15 -26.15 5.43 19.30
N ALA A 16 -25.34 4.81 20.15
CA ALA A 16 -23.90 5.01 20.14
C ALA A 16 -23.29 4.36 18.88
N GLY A 17 -23.22 5.11 17.78
CA GLY A 17 -22.51 4.70 16.58
C GLY A 17 -21.02 4.52 16.89
N ALA A 18 -20.54 3.28 16.89
CA ALA A 18 -19.13 2.99 17.08
C ALA A 18 -18.31 3.60 15.92
N ALA A 19 -17.49 4.60 16.24
CA ALA A 19 -16.55 5.17 15.29
C ALA A 19 -15.54 4.08 14.88
N VAL A 20 -15.68 3.54 13.68
CA VAL A 20 -14.71 2.58 13.12
C VAL A 20 -13.43 3.34 12.85
N ALA A 21 -12.45 3.20 13.74
CA ALA A 21 -11.12 3.77 13.53
C ALA A 21 -10.52 3.18 12.25
N GLN A 22 -10.36 4.01 11.22
CA GLN A 22 -9.65 3.62 10.01
C GLN A 22 -8.17 3.45 10.34
N SER A 23 -7.72 2.21 10.52
CA SER A 23 -6.30 1.90 10.58
C SER A 23 -5.64 2.25 9.25
N SER A 24 -4.45 2.86 9.31
CA SER A 24 -3.63 3.06 8.12
C SER A 24 -3.35 1.71 7.44
N PRO A 25 -3.37 1.63 6.10
CA PRO A 25 -3.03 0.41 5.40
C PRO A 25 -1.63 -0.12 5.77
N PRO A 26 -1.40 -1.44 5.74
CA PRO A 26 -0.13 -2.06 6.10
C PRO A 26 1.00 -1.61 5.17
N SER A 27 2.20 -1.39 5.71
CA SER A 27 3.37 -0.94 4.95
C SER A 27 4.66 -1.50 5.51
N LEU A 28 5.70 -1.53 4.68
CA LEU A 28 7.02 -2.10 4.99
C LEU A 28 8.10 -1.02 4.88
N SER A 29 9.21 -1.18 5.60
CA SER A 29 10.44 -0.45 5.26
C SER A 29 11.10 -1.05 4.02
N VAL A 30 11.99 -0.29 3.36
CA VAL A 30 12.77 -0.78 2.21
C VAL A 30 13.57 -2.04 2.53
N ARG A 31 14.09 -2.18 3.76
CA ARG A 31 14.83 -3.36 4.21
C ARG A 31 13.91 -4.58 4.38
N GLN A 32 12.74 -4.41 4.99
CA GLN A 32 11.74 -5.49 5.08
C GLN A 32 11.25 -5.93 3.69
N ALA A 33 11.10 -4.98 2.75
CA ALA A 33 10.74 -5.28 1.37
C ALA A 33 11.85 -6.07 0.64
N TYR A 34 13.12 -5.67 0.79
CA TYR A 34 14.27 -6.39 0.24
C TYR A 34 14.42 -7.79 0.82
N ASP A 35 14.41 -7.93 2.15
CA ASP A 35 14.58 -9.22 2.82
C ASP A 35 13.41 -10.17 2.48
N GLY A 36 12.18 -9.66 2.41
CA GLY A 36 11.01 -10.43 2.01
C GLY A 36 11.02 -10.86 0.54
N ALA A 37 11.47 -9.98 -0.37
CA ALA A 37 11.64 -10.33 -1.79
C ALA A 37 12.73 -11.39 -1.98
N LYS A 38 13.87 -11.22 -1.31
CA LYS A 38 14.99 -12.18 -1.29
C LYS A 38 14.60 -13.54 -0.71
N ALA A 39 13.74 -13.56 0.31
CA ALA A 39 13.20 -14.78 0.90
C ALA A 39 11.98 -15.36 0.13
N GLY A 40 11.51 -14.69 -0.93
CA GLY A 40 10.32 -15.09 -1.69
C GLY A 40 9.02 -15.07 -0.89
N THR A 41 8.95 -14.36 0.25
CA THR A 41 7.74 -14.25 1.08
C THR A 41 6.75 -13.21 0.54
N LEU A 42 7.25 -12.23 -0.23
CA LEU A 42 6.47 -11.22 -0.94
C LEU A 42 7.00 -11.05 -2.38
N ILE A 43 6.23 -10.35 -3.19
CA ILE A 43 6.61 -9.91 -4.54
C ILE A 43 6.84 -8.41 -4.49
N LEU A 44 8.07 -7.97 -4.77
CA LEU A 44 8.38 -6.56 -4.90
C LEU A 44 8.03 -6.11 -6.32
N VAL A 45 7.30 -4.99 -6.44
CA VAL A 45 6.89 -4.41 -7.73
C VAL A 45 7.31 -2.95 -7.75
N ASP A 46 8.22 -2.62 -8.67
CA ASP A 46 8.62 -1.24 -8.93
C ASP A 46 7.63 -0.63 -9.93
N ILE A 47 6.89 0.39 -9.47
CA ILE A 47 5.84 1.08 -10.22
C ILE A 47 6.27 2.44 -10.76
N ARG A 48 7.58 2.69 -10.84
CA ARG A 48 8.16 3.87 -11.50
C ARG A 48 8.12 3.72 -13.03
N THR A 49 8.45 4.80 -13.74
CA THR A 49 8.49 4.78 -15.22
C THR A 49 9.84 4.24 -15.73
N PRO A 50 9.94 3.89 -17.03
CA PRO A 50 11.20 3.50 -17.67
C PRO A 50 12.34 4.50 -17.51
N GLU A 51 12.05 5.80 -17.55
CA GLU A 51 13.03 6.88 -17.39
C GLU A 51 13.59 6.91 -15.96
N GLU A 52 12.73 6.73 -14.96
CA GLU A 52 13.15 6.61 -13.56
C GLU A 52 14.00 5.36 -13.32
N TRP A 53 13.70 4.25 -14.01
CA TRP A 53 14.52 3.02 -13.95
C TRP A 53 15.87 3.19 -14.64
N ALA A 54 15.95 3.91 -15.77
CA ALA A 54 17.20 4.20 -16.47
C ALA A 54 18.14 5.09 -15.63
N ASP A 55 17.60 6.10 -14.94
CA ASP A 55 18.36 7.04 -14.10
C ASP A 55 19.01 6.39 -12.87
N THR A 56 18.33 5.43 -12.23
CA THR A 56 18.71 4.94 -10.88
C THR A 56 18.80 3.41 -10.76
N GLY A 57 18.57 2.67 -11.84
CA GLY A 57 18.37 1.23 -11.82
C GLY A 57 17.04 0.83 -11.16
N VAL A 58 16.88 -0.47 -10.95
CA VAL A 58 15.68 -1.10 -10.37
C VAL A 58 16.08 -1.90 -9.12
N PRO A 59 15.36 -1.79 -7.99
CA PRO A 59 15.55 -2.63 -6.80
C PRO A 59 15.71 -4.11 -7.17
N VAL A 60 16.80 -4.75 -6.69
CA VAL A 60 17.06 -6.17 -7.03
C VAL A 60 15.89 -7.04 -6.57
N GLY A 61 15.40 -7.88 -7.50
CA GLY A 61 14.25 -8.75 -7.28
C GLY A 61 12.88 -8.09 -7.52
N ALA A 62 12.82 -6.81 -7.88
CA ALA A 62 11.55 -6.16 -8.23
C ALA A 62 11.07 -6.49 -9.66
N ILE A 63 9.78 -6.73 -9.79
CA ILE A 63 9.09 -6.77 -11.08
C ILE A 63 8.84 -5.33 -11.53
N ARG A 64 9.29 -5.01 -12.75
CA ARG A 64 9.05 -3.72 -13.41
C ARG A 64 7.62 -3.64 -13.93
N LEU A 65 6.83 -2.70 -13.40
CA LEU A 65 5.45 -2.49 -13.80
C LEU A 65 5.07 -0.99 -13.79
N ASP A 66 5.38 -0.31 -14.89
CA ASP A 66 5.15 1.13 -15.06
C ASP A 66 3.68 1.51 -14.82
N MET A 67 3.47 2.43 -13.87
CA MET A 67 2.15 2.92 -13.48
C MET A 67 1.47 3.79 -14.55
N GLU A 68 2.24 4.36 -15.48
CA GLU A 68 1.73 5.23 -16.54
C GLU A 68 1.35 4.45 -17.80
N ALA A 69 1.80 3.19 -17.92
CA ALA A 69 1.41 2.29 -18.99
C ALA A 69 -0.10 1.93 -18.95
N SER A 70 -0.75 1.99 -20.11
CA SER A 70 -2.19 1.70 -20.26
C SER A 70 -2.65 0.33 -19.74
N ALA A 71 -1.75 -0.66 -19.73
CA ALA A 71 -2.00 -2.02 -19.24
C ALA A 71 -1.72 -2.22 -17.73
N PHE A 72 -1.37 -1.17 -16.98
CA PHE A 72 -0.91 -1.27 -15.59
C PHE A 72 -1.85 -2.06 -14.66
N GLU A 73 -3.11 -1.63 -14.51
CA GLU A 73 -4.07 -2.26 -13.59
C GLU A 73 -4.35 -3.73 -13.99
N ALA A 74 -4.39 -4.03 -15.29
CA ALA A 74 -4.61 -5.38 -15.80
C ALA A 74 -3.42 -6.31 -15.50
N ARG A 75 -2.19 -5.83 -15.71
CA ARG A 75 -0.96 -6.58 -15.37
C ARG A 75 -0.78 -6.74 -13.85
N LEU A 76 -1.16 -5.76 -13.05
CA LEU A 76 -1.13 -5.86 -11.59
C LEU A 76 -2.15 -6.90 -11.08
N ALA A 77 -3.34 -6.94 -11.68
CA ALA A 77 -4.35 -7.96 -11.40
C ALA A 77 -3.91 -9.37 -11.83
N ALA A 78 -3.31 -9.51 -13.03
CA ALA A 78 -2.73 -10.78 -13.48
C ALA A 78 -1.65 -11.30 -12.52
N LEU A 79 -0.68 -10.44 -12.16
CA LEU A 79 0.38 -10.80 -11.21
C LEU A 79 -0.15 -11.29 -9.86
N ARG A 80 -1.24 -10.67 -9.36
CA ARG A 80 -1.93 -11.09 -8.14
C ARG A 80 -2.64 -12.45 -8.28
N LEU A 81 -3.29 -12.70 -9.42
CA LEU A 81 -3.98 -13.97 -9.70
C LEU A 81 -2.99 -15.13 -9.91
N GLU A 82 -1.85 -14.87 -10.52
CA GLU A 82 -0.75 -15.82 -10.72
C GLU A 82 -0.05 -16.21 -9.41
N ASN A 83 -0.16 -15.37 -8.37
CA ASN A 83 0.55 -15.53 -7.09
C ASN A 83 -0.40 -15.50 -5.88
N PRO A 84 -1.36 -16.45 -5.79
CA PRO A 84 -2.34 -16.46 -4.72
C PRO A 84 -1.67 -16.59 -3.34
N GLY A 85 -2.08 -15.73 -2.40
CA GLY A 85 -1.55 -15.71 -1.03
C GLY A 85 -0.18 -15.04 -0.87
N LYS A 86 0.43 -14.50 -1.93
CA LYS A 86 1.63 -13.66 -1.82
C LYS A 86 1.24 -12.19 -1.58
N THR A 87 1.96 -11.55 -0.66
CA THR A 87 1.91 -10.09 -0.51
C THR A 87 2.59 -9.42 -1.69
N ILE A 88 1.97 -8.40 -2.28
CA ILE A 88 2.56 -7.53 -3.29
C ILE A 88 3.03 -6.24 -2.60
N ALA A 89 4.33 -6.00 -2.59
CA ALA A 89 4.93 -4.78 -2.06
C ALA A 89 5.22 -3.80 -3.20
N LEU A 90 4.56 -2.64 -3.17
CA LEU A 90 4.70 -1.60 -4.20
C LEU A 90 5.77 -0.60 -3.80
N ILE A 91 6.77 -0.40 -4.65
CA ILE A 91 7.79 0.66 -4.49
C ILE A 91 7.70 1.67 -5.62
N CYS A 92 7.71 2.96 -5.27
CA CYS A 92 7.86 4.06 -6.22
C CYS A 92 8.99 5.00 -5.78
N ARG A 93 9.17 6.16 -6.44
CA ARG A 93 10.29 7.10 -6.13
C ARG A 93 10.38 7.51 -4.66
N THR A 94 9.28 7.90 -4.02
CA THR A 94 9.23 8.47 -2.64
C THR A 94 8.06 7.95 -1.78
N ALA A 95 7.48 6.79 -2.13
CA ALA A 95 6.24 6.22 -1.58
C ALA A 95 4.89 6.96 -1.86
N ASN A 96 4.92 8.09 -2.59
CA ASN A 96 3.70 8.85 -2.89
C ASN A 96 2.70 8.10 -3.82
N ARG A 97 3.18 7.59 -4.96
CA ARG A 97 2.35 6.85 -5.94
C ARG A 97 1.88 5.51 -5.37
N SER A 98 2.78 4.75 -4.75
CA SER A 98 2.52 3.41 -4.21
C SER A 98 1.52 3.43 -3.04
N SER A 99 1.69 4.31 -2.05
CA SER A 99 0.72 4.43 -0.95
C SER A 99 -0.66 4.90 -1.40
N SER A 100 -0.73 5.77 -2.43
CA SER A 100 -2.00 6.22 -3.02
C SER A 100 -2.73 5.09 -3.73
N LEU A 101 -2.01 4.33 -4.56
CA LEU A 101 -2.54 3.14 -5.23
C LEU A 101 -2.97 2.07 -4.21
N GLN A 102 -2.17 1.84 -3.17
CA GLN A 102 -2.51 0.89 -2.12
C GLN A 102 -3.83 1.26 -1.42
N ARG A 103 -4.03 2.53 -1.05
CA ARG A 103 -5.31 3.01 -0.47
C ARG A 103 -6.49 2.76 -1.40
N LYS A 104 -6.33 3.06 -2.70
CA LYS A 104 -7.35 2.81 -3.74
C LYS A 104 -7.70 1.31 -3.87
N LEU A 105 -6.70 0.43 -3.83
CA LEU A 105 -6.89 -1.03 -3.92
C LEU A 105 -7.48 -1.61 -2.62
N ALA A 106 -7.08 -1.12 -1.45
CA ALA A 106 -7.64 -1.50 -0.16
C ALA A 106 -9.14 -1.18 -0.07
N GLY A 107 -9.56 -0.01 -0.59
CA GLY A 107 -10.97 0.37 -0.76
C GLY A 107 -11.75 -0.53 -1.73
N ARG A 108 -11.06 -1.24 -2.63
CA ARG A 108 -11.60 -2.28 -3.52
C ARG A 108 -11.48 -3.70 -2.93
N GLY A 109 -11.12 -3.84 -1.65
CA GLY A 109 -11.02 -5.12 -0.96
C GLY A 109 -9.68 -5.85 -1.10
N TRP A 110 -8.66 -5.29 -1.77
CA TRP A 110 -7.34 -5.92 -1.87
C TRP A 110 -6.60 -5.75 -0.54
N ARG A 111 -6.31 -6.86 0.15
CA ARG A 111 -5.67 -6.87 1.49
C ARG A 111 -4.23 -7.35 1.49
N ASP A 112 -3.77 -7.82 0.34
CA ASP A 112 -2.45 -8.38 0.06
C ASP A 112 -1.50 -7.38 -0.60
N VAL A 113 -1.88 -6.10 -0.73
CA VAL A 113 -1.02 -5.04 -1.26
C VAL A 113 -0.52 -4.14 -0.13
N VAL A 114 0.81 -3.95 -0.08
CA VAL A 114 1.50 -3.09 0.90
C VAL A 114 2.33 -2.02 0.20
N ASP A 115 2.46 -0.86 0.84
CA ASP A 115 3.39 0.20 0.41
C ASP A 115 4.80 -0.05 0.96
N VAL A 116 5.83 0.22 0.16
CA VAL A 116 7.23 0.29 0.62
C VAL A 116 7.57 1.74 0.94
N ARG A 117 7.54 2.06 2.24
CA ARG A 117 7.78 3.42 2.77
C ARG A 117 9.18 3.91 2.43
N GLY A 118 9.33 5.23 2.30
CA GLY A 118 10.53 5.87 1.78
C GLY A 118 10.66 5.77 0.26
N GLY A 119 10.21 4.66 -0.35
CA GLY A 119 10.41 4.42 -1.78
C GLY A 119 11.88 4.22 -2.14
N LEU A 120 12.26 4.52 -3.38
CA LEU A 120 13.65 4.42 -3.82
C LEU A 120 14.57 5.47 -3.18
N LEU A 121 14.14 6.73 -3.16
CA LEU A 121 14.98 7.89 -2.80
C LEU A 121 14.83 8.33 -1.34
N GLY A 122 13.71 8.00 -0.70
CA GLY A 122 13.36 8.45 0.64
C GLY A 122 12.31 9.55 0.64
N ASN A 123 11.84 9.89 1.83
CA ASN A 123 10.97 11.01 2.11
C ASN A 123 11.27 11.55 3.53
N PRO A 124 10.63 12.64 4.01
CA PRO A 124 10.95 13.23 5.31
C PRO A 124 10.78 12.32 6.54
N GLY A 125 9.99 11.23 6.43
CA GLY A 125 9.77 10.28 7.52
C GLY A 125 10.58 8.98 7.41
N ASP A 126 11.07 8.63 6.21
CA ASP A 126 11.67 7.33 5.93
C ASP A 126 12.83 7.41 4.93
N LYS A 127 13.92 6.69 5.26
CA LYS A 127 15.03 6.46 4.33
C LYS A 127 14.58 5.63 3.13
N GLY A 128 15.07 6.00 1.95
CA GLY A 128 14.85 5.24 0.72
C GLY A 128 15.80 4.06 0.55
N TRP A 129 15.50 3.24 -0.46
CA TRP A 129 16.27 2.05 -0.85
C TRP A 129 17.77 2.36 -1.03
N LEU A 130 18.08 3.44 -1.76
CA LEU A 130 19.48 3.86 -2.01
C LEU A 130 20.16 4.39 -0.74
N ALA A 131 19.43 5.10 0.12
CA ALA A 131 19.95 5.61 1.39
C ALA A 131 20.22 4.50 2.43
N GLU A 132 19.54 3.37 2.31
CA GLU A 132 19.81 2.12 3.06
C GLU A 132 20.85 1.20 2.38
N GLN A 133 21.49 1.68 1.31
CA GLN A 133 22.53 0.98 0.53
C GLN A 133 22.07 -0.39 -0.01
N LEU A 134 20.78 -0.50 -0.33
CA LEU A 134 20.21 -1.73 -0.88
C LEU A 134 20.48 -1.81 -2.40
N PRO A 135 20.72 -3.02 -2.95
CA PRO A 135 21.24 -3.15 -4.31
C PRO A 135 20.18 -2.87 -5.38
N VAL A 136 20.64 -2.38 -6.52
CA VAL A 136 19.84 -2.17 -7.75
C VAL A 136 20.48 -2.89 -8.93
N THR A 137 19.66 -3.33 -9.89
CA THR A 137 20.09 -3.81 -11.21
C THR A 137 19.97 -2.66 -12.20
N ALA A 138 20.93 -2.52 -13.12
CA ALA A 138 20.83 -1.54 -14.21
C ALA A 138 19.61 -1.84 -15.12
N TYR A 139 18.99 -0.78 -15.65
CA TYR A 139 17.91 -0.88 -16.62
C TYR A 139 18.49 -0.60 -18.03
N PRO A 140 18.31 -1.51 -19.01
CA PRO A 140 18.82 -1.35 -20.37
C PRO A 140 17.90 -0.50 -21.27
#